data_AF-A0A7T5UJK3-F1
#
_entry.id   AF-A0A7T5UJK3-F1
#
_cell.length_a   1.000
_cell.length_b   1.000
_cell.length_c   1.000
_cell.angle_alpha   90.00
_cell.angle_beta   90.00
_cell.angle_gamma   90.00
#
_symmetry.space_group_name_H-M   'P 1'
#
loop_
_entity.id
_entity.type
_entity.pdbx_description
1 polymer ?
#
loop_
_entity_poly.entity_id
_entity_poly.type
_entity_poly.pdbx_seq_one_letter_code
_entity_poly.pdbx_strand_id
1 'polypeptide(L)'
;MENISQAEKQMLKDQQATKEKETAENEANKKQRARTTKKVIYWVLGIVIVFGGLGFLISKIDFKTVEPTVIGNVNFPTGPIHWHADLTASVCGVNRELPKPVGNAHLGTVQLHTHEDGRIHIEASVNSPDEIKLFRYLKNIGIKVAEDSVFDVKNGDDCNGNPGKWVLTANGIEEEDFYNHVILDGQRLSLDFK
;
A
#
# COMPACT_ATOMS: atom_id res chain seq x y z
N MET A 1 58.62 -69.62 38.88
CA MET A 1 57.35 -68.86 38.99
C MET A 1 57.70 -67.53 39.62
N GLU A 2 57.74 -66.46 38.83
CA GLU A 2 58.07 -65.12 39.34
C GLU A 2 57.02 -64.64 40.33
N ASN A 3 57.47 -64.25 41.52
CA ASN A 3 56.62 -63.86 42.63
C ASN A 3 56.43 -62.34 42.58
N ILE A 4 55.37 -61.91 41.90
CA ILE A 4 55.01 -60.51 41.69
C ILE A 4 54.85 -59.82 43.05
N SER A 5 55.48 -58.65 43.21
CA SER A 5 55.47 -57.84 44.43
C SER A 5 54.06 -57.39 44.79
N GLN A 6 53.76 -57.25 46.09
CA GLN A 6 52.46 -56.74 46.56
C GLN A 6 52.13 -55.35 45.96
N ALA A 7 53.15 -54.53 45.70
CA ALA A 7 52.98 -53.23 45.06
C ALA A 7 52.52 -53.36 43.59
N GLU A 8 53.04 -54.34 42.85
CA GLU A 8 52.64 -54.60 41.47
C GLU A 8 51.22 -55.15 41.38
N LYS A 9 50.81 -56.01 42.32
CA LYS A 9 49.42 -56.49 42.43
C LYS A 9 48.45 -55.35 42.70
N GLN A 10 48.83 -54.39 43.54
CA GLN A 10 48.00 -53.23 43.81
C GLN A 10 47.90 -52.30 42.59
N MET A 11 49.03 -52.03 41.93
CA MET A 11 49.07 -51.22 40.71
C MET A 11 48.20 -51.82 39.58
N LEU A 12 48.23 -53.14 39.41
CA LEU A 12 47.38 -53.83 38.42
C LEU A 12 45.88 -53.70 38.74
N LYS A 13 45.49 -53.77 40.02
CA LYS A 13 44.10 -53.55 40.43
C LYS A 13 43.66 -52.11 40.18
N ASP A 14 44.51 -51.14 40.50
CA ASP A 14 44.20 -49.72 40.28
C ASP A 14 44.09 -49.39 38.79
N GLN A 15 44.93 -50.00 37.95
CA GLN A 15 44.81 -49.90 36.48
C GLN A 15 43.53 -50.55 35.95
N GLN A 16 43.14 -51.72 36.46
CA GLN A 16 41.88 -52.37 36.07
C GLN A 16 40.67 -51.54 36.48
N ALA A 17 40.64 -51.04 37.73
CA ALA A 17 39.56 -50.19 38.21
C ALA A 17 39.46 -48.86 37.43
N THR A 18 40.59 -48.31 37.00
CA THR A 18 40.62 -47.11 36.14
C THR A 18 40.07 -47.41 34.76
N LYS A 19 40.49 -48.51 34.12
CA LYS A 19 39.95 -48.93 32.81
C LYS A 19 38.46 -49.25 32.86
N GLU A 20 37.97 -49.87 33.93
CA GLU A 20 36.55 -50.14 34.12
C GLU A 20 35.74 -48.86 34.27
N LYS A 21 36.25 -47.87 35.02
CA LYS A 21 35.63 -46.55 35.14
C LYS A 21 35.59 -45.80 33.81
N GLU A 22 36.71 -45.77 33.08
CA GLU A 22 36.79 -45.16 31.75
C GLU A 22 35.82 -45.83 30.75
N THR A 23 35.69 -47.15 30.81
CA THR A 23 34.77 -47.90 29.94
C THR A 23 33.32 -47.59 30.29
N ALA A 24 32.96 -47.58 31.57
CA ALA A 24 31.61 -47.24 32.03
C ALA A 24 31.23 -45.78 31.69
N GLU A 25 32.17 -44.85 31.84
CA GLU A 25 31.99 -43.45 31.48
C GLU A 25 31.82 -43.27 29.97
N ASN A 26 32.62 -43.97 29.16
CA ASN A 26 32.48 -43.98 27.71
C ASN A 26 31.14 -44.57 27.24
N GLU A 27 30.66 -45.63 27.86
CA GLU A 27 29.34 -46.21 27.56
C GLU A 27 28.19 -45.28 27.96
N ALA A 28 28.28 -44.64 29.13
CA ALA A 28 27.30 -43.66 29.59
C ALA A 28 27.24 -42.45 28.65
N ASN A 29 28.41 -41.92 28.26
CA ASN A 29 28.54 -40.83 27.30
C ASN A 29 27.99 -41.21 25.92
N LYS A 30 28.23 -42.44 25.44
CA LYS A 30 27.67 -42.92 24.17
C LYS A 30 26.14 -43.03 24.22
N LYS A 31 25.57 -43.55 25.33
CA LYS A 31 24.12 -43.62 25.56
C LYS A 31 23.50 -42.22 25.66
N GLN A 32 24.15 -41.29 26.35
CA GLN A 32 23.71 -39.90 26.46
C GLN A 32 23.75 -39.17 25.12
N ARG A 33 24.84 -39.30 24.36
CA ARG A 33 24.96 -38.77 22.99
C ARG A 33 23.86 -39.30 22.09
N ALA A 34 23.61 -40.62 22.07
CA ALA A 34 22.55 -41.21 21.26
C ALA A 34 21.15 -40.68 21.64
N ARG A 35 20.86 -40.45 22.93
CA ARG A 35 19.60 -39.84 23.38
C ARG A 35 19.48 -38.39 22.93
N THR A 36 20.55 -37.61 23.03
CA THR A 36 20.58 -36.20 22.57
C THR A 36 20.42 -36.11 21.06
N THR A 37 21.12 -36.95 20.28
CA THR A 37 21.00 -37.00 18.82
C THR A 37 19.57 -37.34 18.38
N LYS A 38 18.90 -38.29 19.04
CA LYS A 38 17.48 -38.60 18.75
C LYS A 38 16.57 -37.39 18.98
N LYS A 39 16.76 -36.65 20.08
CA LYS A 39 15.99 -35.43 20.36
C LYS A 39 16.19 -34.35 19.30
N VAL A 40 17.42 -34.13 18.85
CA VAL A 40 17.74 -33.16 17.78
C VAL A 40 17.06 -33.56 16.47
N ILE A 41 17.10 -34.85 16.10
CA ILE A 41 16.44 -35.35 14.88
C ILE A 41 14.93 -35.10 14.93
N TYR A 42 14.27 -35.39 16.05
CA TYR A 42 12.82 -35.12 16.18
C TYR A 42 12.49 -33.63 16.13
N TRP A 43 13.34 -32.77 16.70
CA TRP A 43 13.17 -31.32 16.60
C TRP A 43 13.30 -30.81 15.16
N VAL A 44 14.32 -31.27 14.43
CA VAL A 44 14.52 -30.90 13.02
C VAL A 44 13.35 -31.38 12.16
N LEU A 45 12.90 -32.62 12.34
CA LEU A 45 11.74 -33.15 11.62
C LEU A 45 10.46 -32.34 11.92
N GLY A 46 10.23 -31.96 13.17
CA GLY A 46 9.10 -31.11 13.55
C GLY A 46 9.12 -29.75 12.86
N ILE A 47 10.28 -29.10 12.81
CA ILE A 47 10.48 -27.82 12.12
C ILE A 47 10.17 -27.97 10.62
N VAL A 48 10.72 -28.99 9.96
CA VAL A 48 10.51 -29.22 8.53
C VAL A 48 9.02 -29.46 8.22
N ILE A 49 8.30 -30.19 9.06
CA ILE A 49 6.86 -30.43 8.87
C ILE A 49 6.07 -29.13 9.04
N VAL A 50 6.37 -28.32 10.06
CA VAL A 50 5.67 -27.06 10.32
C VAL A 50 5.92 -26.05 9.21
N PHE A 51 7.18 -25.81 8.85
CA PHE A 51 7.52 -24.84 7.79
C PHE A 51 7.16 -25.35 6.39
N GLY A 52 7.29 -26.66 6.15
CA GLY A 52 6.86 -27.28 4.90
C GLY A 52 5.34 -27.22 4.71
N GLY A 53 4.58 -27.48 5.77
CA GLY A 53 3.13 -27.32 5.78
C GLY A 53 2.69 -25.86 5.59
N LEU A 54 3.36 -24.93 6.27
CA LEU A 54 3.07 -23.49 6.12
C LEU A 54 3.41 -22.99 4.71
N GLY A 55 4.55 -23.40 4.14
CA GLY A 55 4.92 -23.08 2.77
C GLY A 55 3.97 -23.66 1.73
N PHE A 56 3.48 -24.88 1.96
CA PHE A 56 2.45 -25.50 1.11
C PHE A 56 1.10 -24.78 1.19
N LEU A 57 0.72 -24.28 2.37
CA LEU A 57 -0.50 -23.47 2.52
C LEU A 57 -0.35 -22.11 1.82
N ILE A 58 0.81 -21.45 1.96
CA ILE A 58 1.09 -20.16 1.31
C ILE A 58 1.13 -20.31 -0.21
N SER A 59 1.66 -21.42 -0.75
CA SER A 59 1.70 -21.65 -2.20
C SER A 59 0.33 -21.92 -2.83
N LYS A 60 -0.71 -22.20 -2.01
CA LYS A 60 -2.10 -22.26 -2.45
C LYS A 60 -2.81 -20.90 -2.42
N ILE A 61 -2.16 -19.87 -1.87
CA ILE A 61 -2.68 -18.50 -1.92
C ILE A 61 -2.38 -17.96 -3.31
N ASP A 62 -3.42 -17.92 -4.14
CA ASP A 62 -3.39 -17.31 -5.46
C ASP A 62 -3.34 -15.78 -5.27
N PHE A 63 -2.13 -15.22 -5.15
CA PHE A 63 -1.90 -13.78 -5.21
C PHE A 63 -2.12 -13.35 -6.66
N LYS A 64 -3.39 -13.18 -7.06
CA LYS A 64 -3.73 -12.52 -8.30
C LYS A 64 -3.07 -11.14 -8.26
N THR A 65 -2.06 -10.96 -9.09
CA THR A 65 -1.51 -9.65 -9.41
C THR A 65 -2.68 -8.81 -9.87
N VAL A 66 -3.03 -7.80 -9.09
CA VAL A 66 -4.20 -6.99 -9.36
C VAL A 66 -3.83 -6.08 -10.52
N GLU A 67 -4.11 -6.53 -11.74
CA GLU A 67 -3.80 -5.78 -12.95
C GLU A 67 -4.54 -4.44 -12.91
N PRO A 68 -3.87 -3.31 -13.21
CA PRO A 68 -4.52 -2.00 -13.20
C PRO A 68 -5.74 -2.04 -14.13
N THR A 69 -6.84 -1.47 -13.67
CA THR A 69 -8.04 -1.37 -14.52
C THR A 69 -7.77 -0.24 -15.52
N VAL A 70 -7.56 -0.61 -16.78
CA VAL A 70 -7.47 0.37 -17.87
C VAL A 70 -8.89 0.85 -18.16
N ILE A 71 -9.18 2.13 -17.89
CA ILE A 71 -10.47 2.71 -18.26
C ILE A 71 -10.22 3.93 -19.15
N GLY A 72 -10.53 3.78 -20.44
CA GLY A 72 -10.10 4.71 -21.47
C GLY A 72 -8.57 4.68 -21.64
N ASN A 73 -7.93 5.84 -21.56
CA ASN A 73 -6.46 5.99 -21.63
C ASN A 73 -5.79 6.13 -20.25
N VAL A 74 -6.54 5.96 -19.16
CA VAL A 74 -6.06 6.14 -17.79
C VAL A 74 -6.01 4.78 -17.10
N ASN A 75 -4.86 4.46 -16.51
CA ASN A 75 -4.68 3.27 -15.69
C ASN A 75 -5.08 3.59 -14.25
N PHE A 76 -6.22 3.03 -13.81
CA PHE A 76 -6.65 3.17 -12.43
C PHE A 76 -6.03 2.08 -11.57
N PRO A 77 -5.47 2.43 -10.39
CA PRO A 77 -5.05 1.45 -9.40
C PRO A 77 -6.24 0.58 -9.01
N THR A 78 -6.00 -0.71 -8.86
CA THR A 78 -6.99 -1.64 -8.37
C THR A 78 -7.02 -1.60 -6.84
N GLY A 79 -7.83 -0.70 -6.31
CA GLY A 79 -8.01 -0.51 -4.88
C GLY A 79 -8.44 0.92 -4.54
N PRO A 80 -8.60 1.23 -3.25
CA PRO A 80 -8.82 2.60 -2.81
C PRO A 80 -7.63 3.48 -3.21
N ILE A 81 -7.92 4.62 -3.80
CA ILE A 81 -6.94 5.69 -4.05
C ILE A 81 -7.15 6.81 -3.03
N HIS A 82 -6.09 7.59 -2.84
CA HIS A 82 -6.10 8.84 -2.09
C HIS A 82 -5.33 9.84 -2.93
N TRP A 83 -6.03 10.52 -3.84
CA TRP A 83 -5.43 11.46 -4.78
C TRP A 83 -5.78 12.89 -4.41
N HIS A 84 -4.86 13.79 -4.74
CA HIS A 84 -5.03 15.22 -4.54
C HIS A 84 -4.78 16.00 -5.81
N ALA A 85 -5.66 16.95 -6.13
CA ALA A 85 -5.44 17.90 -7.22
C ALA A 85 -5.73 19.34 -6.76
N ASP A 86 -5.04 20.31 -7.37
CA ASP A 86 -5.25 21.73 -7.10
C ASP A 86 -6.21 22.29 -8.16
N LEU A 87 -7.18 23.11 -7.76
CA LEU A 87 -8.09 23.79 -8.68
C LEU A 87 -8.18 25.29 -8.37
N THR A 88 -7.91 26.10 -9.37
CA THR A 88 -8.23 27.53 -9.38
C THR A 88 -9.35 27.80 -10.38
N ALA A 89 -10.18 28.79 -10.08
CA ALA A 89 -11.19 29.27 -11.00
C ALA A 89 -11.12 30.80 -11.11
N SER A 90 -11.26 31.34 -12.32
CA SER A 90 -11.35 32.77 -12.55
C SER A 90 -12.44 33.11 -13.56
N VAL A 91 -13.04 34.29 -13.39
CA VAL A 91 -14.01 34.86 -14.33
C VAL A 91 -13.50 36.22 -14.76
N CYS A 92 -13.20 36.38 -16.04
CA CYS A 92 -12.71 37.63 -16.63
C CYS A 92 -11.46 38.18 -15.93
N GLY A 93 -10.57 37.29 -15.53
CA GLY A 93 -9.33 37.62 -14.81
C GLY A 93 -9.50 37.82 -13.30
N VAL A 94 -10.72 37.68 -12.76
CA VAL A 94 -10.99 37.78 -11.32
C VAL A 94 -11.11 36.39 -10.71
N ASN A 95 -10.23 36.08 -9.75
CA ASN A 95 -10.27 34.81 -9.04
C ASN A 95 -11.60 34.61 -8.30
N ARG A 96 -12.17 33.41 -8.44
CA ARG A 96 -13.35 32.97 -7.72
C ARG A 96 -12.93 32.05 -6.59
N GLU A 97 -13.39 32.37 -5.39
CA GLU A 97 -13.20 31.50 -4.24
C GLU A 97 -14.14 30.29 -4.37
N LEU A 98 -13.57 29.09 -4.25
CA LEU A 98 -14.33 27.86 -4.23
C LEU A 98 -14.86 27.61 -2.81
N PRO A 99 -16.09 27.08 -2.65
CA PRO A 99 -16.64 26.68 -1.36
C PRO A 99 -15.71 25.73 -0.61
N LYS A 100 -15.49 25.99 0.67
CA LYS A 100 -14.71 25.14 1.58
C LYS A 100 -15.48 24.88 2.87
N PRO A 101 -15.32 23.70 3.48
CA PRO A 101 -15.86 23.43 4.81
C PRO A 101 -15.07 24.19 5.89
N VAL A 102 -15.58 24.15 7.13
CA VAL A 102 -14.90 24.64 8.33
C VAL A 102 -14.87 23.55 9.40
N GLY A 103 -13.84 23.56 10.24
CA GLY A 103 -13.69 22.68 11.41
C GLY A 103 -13.38 21.22 11.06
N ASN A 104 -12.35 20.94 10.26
CA ASN A 104 -11.92 19.58 9.87
C ASN A 104 -13.02 18.74 9.16
N ALA A 105 -14.09 19.38 8.69
CA ALA A 105 -15.10 18.71 7.87
C ALA A 105 -14.62 18.54 6.42
N HIS A 106 -15.34 17.75 5.65
CA HIS A 106 -15.24 17.72 4.19
C HIS A 106 -16.50 18.33 3.57
N LEU A 107 -16.37 18.93 2.39
CA LEU A 107 -17.48 19.39 1.57
C LEU A 107 -17.52 18.55 0.28
N GLY A 108 -18.66 17.91 0.01
CA GLY A 108 -18.83 16.96 -1.08
C GLY A 108 -19.09 15.53 -0.59
N THR A 109 -18.92 14.57 -1.48
CA THR A 109 -19.15 13.14 -1.18
C THR A 109 -17.91 12.50 -0.55
N VAL A 110 -18.06 11.38 0.15
CA VAL A 110 -16.92 10.64 0.72
C VAL A 110 -15.86 10.33 -0.35
N GLN A 111 -16.27 9.98 -1.57
CA GLN A 111 -15.34 9.70 -2.67
C GLN A 111 -14.67 10.94 -3.26
N LEU A 112 -15.39 12.06 -3.36
CA LEU A 112 -14.95 13.24 -4.10
C LEU A 112 -15.40 14.51 -3.36
N HIS A 113 -14.45 15.17 -2.70
CA HIS A 113 -14.70 16.27 -1.76
C HIS A 113 -13.51 17.24 -1.68
N THR A 114 -13.66 18.28 -0.87
CA THR A 114 -12.60 19.21 -0.47
C THR A 114 -12.58 19.40 1.05
N HIS A 115 -11.40 19.74 1.58
CA HIS A 115 -11.17 20.13 2.96
C HIS A 115 -10.83 21.63 3.05
N GLU A 116 -10.40 22.10 4.22
CA GLU A 116 -9.96 23.49 4.42
C GLU A 116 -8.73 23.89 3.57
N ASP A 117 -7.94 22.89 3.14
CA ASP A 117 -6.81 23.09 2.23
C ASP A 117 -7.25 23.58 0.83
N GLY A 118 -8.54 23.41 0.49
CA GLY A 118 -9.11 23.80 -0.80
C GLY A 118 -8.68 22.94 -1.98
N ARG A 119 -8.08 21.77 -1.71
CA ARG A 119 -7.67 20.83 -2.76
C ARG A 119 -8.85 19.91 -3.08
N ILE A 120 -8.81 19.32 -4.26
CA ILE A 120 -9.70 18.21 -4.62
C ILE A 120 -9.13 16.95 -3.98
N HIS A 121 -9.95 16.22 -3.24
CA HIS A 121 -9.64 14.93 -2.64
C HIS A 121 -10.45 13.84 -3.32
N ILE A 122 -9.79 12.74 -3.70
CA ILE A 122 -10.42 11.53 -4.21
C ILE A 122 -10.05 10.36 -3.30
N GLU A 123 -11.02 9.88 -2.52
CA GLU A 123 -10.81 8.89 -1.45
C GLU A 123 -11.78 7.70 -1.58
N ALA A 124 -11.64 6.90 -2.63
CA ALA A 124 -12.37 5.65 -2.79
C ALA A 124 -11.73 4.75 -3.83
N SER A 125 -12.31 3.57 -4.08
CA SER A 125 -12.03 2.84 -5.32
C SER A 125 -12.78 3.51 -6.48
N VAL A 126 -12.06 3.80 -7.58
CA VAL A 126 -12.64 4.38 -8.79
C VAL A 126 -12.88 3.28 -9.80
N ASN A 127 -14.15 3.04 -10.15
CA ASN A 127 -14.53 1.99 -11.10
C ASN A 127 -14.79 2.52 -12.51
N SER A 128 -14.86 3.85 -12.67
CA SER A 128 -15.02 4.53 -13.95
C SER A 128 -14.45 5.96 -13.88
N PRO A 129 -13.80 6.48 -14.94
CA PRO A 129 -13.35 7.86 -15.02
C PRO A 129 -14.51 8.85 -14.82
N ASP A 130 -15.73 8.44 -15.19
CA ASP A 130 -16.92 9.27 -14.98
C ASP A 130 -17.13 9.65 -13.52
N GLU A 131 -16.70 8.85 -12.56
CA GLU A 131 -16.90 9.08 -11.11
C GLU A 131 -16.08 10.28 -10.60
N ILE A 132 -14.97 10.59 -11.26
CA ILE A 132 -13.99 11.59 -10.81
C ILE A 132 -13.79 12.71 -11.83
N LYS A 133 -14.82 12.98 -12.64
CA LYS A 133 -14.82 14.12 -13.56
C LYS A 133 -14.94 15.45 -12.82
N LEU A 134 -14.32 16.50 -13.36
CA LEU A 134 -14.31 17.84 -12.78
C LEU A 134 -15.72 18.39 -12.53
N PHE A 135 -16.68 18.19 -13.46
CA PHE A 135 -18.05 18.66 -13.27
C PHE A 135 -18.72 18.04 -12.03
N ARG A 136 -18.42 16.77 -11.72
CA ARG A 136 -18.98 16.10 -10.52
C ARG A 136 -18.43 16.73 -9.27
N TYR A 137 -17.13 17.00 -9.23
CA TYR A 137 -16.50 17.69 -8.11
C TYR A 137 -17.15 19.05 -7.87
N LEU A 138 -17.25 19.88 -8.91
CA LEU A 138 -17.88 21.21 -8.83
C LEU A 138 -19.31 21.12 -8.29
N LYS A 139 -20.11 20.19 -8.81
CA LYS A 139 -21.47 19.96 -8.34
C LYS A 139 -21.51 19.49 -6.87
N ASN A 140 -20.60 18.62 -6.46
CA ASN A 140 -20.53 18.08 -5.09
C ASN A 140 -20.23 19.17 -4.06
N ILE A 141 -19.43 20.18 -4.41
CA ILE A 141 -19.13 21.31 -3.54
C ILE A 141 -20.15 22.46 -3.66
N GLY A 142 -21.24 22.26 -4.41
CA GLY A 142 -22.34 23.22 -4.53
C GLY A 142 -22.17 24.28 -5.61
N ILE A 143 -21.19 24.14 -6.51
CA ILE A 143 -21.08 25.01 -7.69
C ILE A 143 -22.09 24.58 -8.75
N LYS A 144 -22.84 25.55 -9.27
CA LYS A 144 -23.70 25.34 -10.45
C LYS A 144 -22.81 25.11 -11.67
N VAL A 145 -23.05 24.03 -12.39
CA VAL A 145 -22.27 23.64 -13.56
C VAL A 145 -23.16 22.96 -14.59
N ALA A 146 -22.92 23.28 -15.86
CA ALA A 146 -23.45 22.61 -17.05
C ALA A 146 -22.33 22.52 -18.11
N GLU A 147 -22.61 21.91 -19.26
CA GLU A 147 -21.60 21.71 -20.33
C GLU A 147 -20.94 23.00 -20.80
N ASP A 148 -21.67 24.12 -20.80
CA ASP A 148 -21.20 25.42 -21.27
C ASP A 148 -21.20 26.50 -20.17
N SER A 149 -21.44 26.14 -18.90
CA SER A 149 -21.58 27.12 -17.82
C SER A 149 -21.00 26.64 -16.49
N VAL A 150 -20.42 27.57 -15.75
CA VAL A 150 -19.91 27.35 -14.39
C VAL A 150 -20.22 28.60 -13.56
N PHE A 151 -20.60 28.41 -12.30
CA PHE A 151 -21.19 29.47 -11.47
C PHE A 151 -22.49 30.00 -12.10
N ASP A 152 -22.56 31.29 -12.38
CA ASP A 152 -23.69 31.95 -13.04
C ASP A 152 -23.27 32.55 -14.40
N VAL A 153 -22.22 32.01 -15.03
CA VAL A 153 -21.66 32.48 -16.31
C VAL A 153 -21.55 31.34 -17.31
N LYS A 154 -21.99 31.58 -18.55
CA LYS A 154 -21.93 30.62 -19.66
C LYS A 154 -21.12 31.12 -20.83
N ASN A 155 -20.70 30.20 -21.70
CA ASN A 155 -20.04 30.53 -22.95
C ASN A 155 -20.88 31.50 -23.79
N GLY A 156 -20.22 32.54 -24.30
CA GLY A 156 -20.84 33.63 -25.04
C GLY A 156 -21.31 34.81 -24.19
N ASP A 157 -21.34 34.69 -22.86
CA ASP A 157 -21.57 35.86 -21.99
C ASP A 157 -20.43 36.87 -22.11
N ASP A 158 -20.72 38.14 -21.84
CA ASP A 158 -19.73 39.21 -21.94
C ASP A 158 -18.61 39.04 -20.92
N CYS A 159 -17.38 39.17 -21.40
CA CYS A 159 -16.17 39.18 -20.62
C CYS A 159 -15.27 40.33 -21.10
N ASN A 160 -15.32 41.45 -20.40
CA ASN A 160 -14.57 42.67 -20.75
C ASN A 160 -14.86 43.18 -22.17
N GLY A 161 -16.13 43.13 -22.61
CA GLY A 161 -16.56 43.64 -23.91
C GLY A 161 -16.45 42.63 -25.07
N ASN A 162 -16.05 41.38 -24.81
CA ASN A 162 -16.01 40.31 -25.80
C ASN A 162 -16.78 39.08 -25.29
N PRO A 163 -17.35 38.24 -26.18
CA PRO A 163 -17.94 36.96 -25.77
C PRO A 163 -16.87 36.03 -25.17
N GLY A 164 -17.03 35.67 -23.90
CA GLY A 164 -16.10 34.80 -23.17
C GLY A 164 -16.38 33.31 -23.38
N LYS A 165 -15.39 32.48 -23.06
CA LYS A 165 -15.47 31.02 -23.09
C LYS A 165 -14.76 30.42 -21.87
N TRP A 166 -15.33 29.36 -21.31
CA TRP A 166 -14.66 28.51 -20.33
C TRP A 166 -13.51 27.73 -20.96
N VAL A 167 -12.33 27.87 -20.38
CA VAL A 167 -11.11 27.16 -20.77
C VAL A 167 -10.57 26.46 -19.54
N LEU A 168 -10.35 25.15 -19.65
CA LEU A 168 -9.62 24.40 -18.65
C LEU A 168 -8.16 24.26 -19.08
N THR A 169 -7.25 24.45 -18.14
CA THR A 169 -5.84 24.15 -18.30
C THR A 169 -5.44 23.12 -17.25
N ALA A 170 -4.92 21.97 -17.67
CA ALA A 170 -4.35 20.95 -16.81
C ALA A 170 -2.82 20.96 -16.94
N ASN A 171 -2.12 21.24 -15.84
CA ASN A 171 -0.66 21.32 -15.79
C ASN A 171 -0.05 22.28 -16.83
N GLY A 172 -0.75 23.36 -17.17
CA GLY A 172 -0.33 24.33 -18.18
C GLY A 172 -0.73 23.99 -19.63
N ILE A 173 -1.41 22.87 -19.86
CA ILE A 173 -1.91 22.44 -21.17
C ILE A 173 -3.41 22.69 -21.24
N GLU A 174 -3.88 23.37 -22.28
CA GLU A 174 -5.30 23.61 -22.51
C GLU A 174 -6.02 22.30 -22.86
N GLU A 175 -7.15 22.06 -22.20
CA GLU A 175 -8.01 20.91 -22.42
C GLU A 175 -9.24 21.32 -23.23
N GLU A 176 -9.65 20.48 -24.17
CA GLU A 176 -10.76 20.80 -25.08
C GLU A 176 -12.13 20.82 -24.37
N ASP A 177 -12.28 19.98 -23.33
CA ASP A 177 -13.54 19.74 -22.64
C ASP A 177 -13.34 19.72 -21.12
N PHE A 178 -13.62 20.87 -20.48
CA PHE A 178 -13.54 20.97 -19.03
C PHE A 178 -14.61 20.12 -18.33
N TYR A 179 -15.76 19.90 -18.97
CA TYR A 179 -16.90 19.25 -18.36
C TYR A 179 -16.61 17.76 -18.18
N ASN A 180 -16.00 17.12 -19.18
CA ASN A 180 -15.64 15.71 -19.13
C ASN A 180 -14.21 15.41 -18.64
N HIS A 181 -13.46 16.42 -18.20
CA HIS A 181 -12.10 16.24 -17.71
C HIS A 181 -12.02 15.29 -16.51
N VAL A 182 -11.18 14.27 -16.60
CA VAL A 182 -10.92 13.29 -15.55
C VAL A 182 -9.80 13.81 -14.66
N ILE A 183 -10.06 13.96 -13.37
CA ILE A 183 -9.07 14.46 -12.41
C ILE A 183 -8.05 13.36 -12.09
N LEU A 184 -6.76 13.69 -12.17
CA LEU A 184 -5.65 12.79 -11.82
C LEU A 184 -4.85 13.33 -10.62
N ASP A 185 -4.14 12.43 -9.96
CA ASP A 185 -3.28 12.79 -8.82
C ASP A 185 -2.21 13.82 -9.20
N GLY A 186 -2.00 14.80 -8.33
CA GLY A 186 -1.00 15.85 -8.47
C GLY A 186 -1.29 16.88 -9.57
N GLN A 187 -2.45 16.83 -10.23
CA GLN A 187 -2.79 17.81 -11.26
C GLN A 187 -2.97 19.22 -10.69
N ARG A 188 -2.55 20.21 -11.47
CA ARG A 188 -2.89 21.62 -11.28
C ARG A 188 -3.87 22.05 -12.36
N LEU A 189 -5.10 22.30 -11.96
CA LEU A 189 -6.19 22.68 -12.84
C LEU A 189 -6.47 24.19 -12.70
N SER A 190 -6.61 24.88 -13.83
CA SER A 190 -7.11 26.25 -13.88
C SER A 190 -8.33 26.30 -14.78
N LEU A 191 -9.45 26.76 -14.24
CA LEU A 191 -10.72 26.91 -14.95
C LEU A 191 -11.02 28.39 -15.12
N ASP A 192 -10.79 28.91 -16.33
CA ASP A 192 -10.81 30.34 -16.61
C ASP A 192 -11.90 30.67 -17.62
N PHE A 193 -12.77 31.62 -17.28
CA PHE A 193 -13.68 32.25 -18.24
C PHE A 193 -13.02 33.51 -18.80
N LYS A 194 -12.70 33.50 -20.10
CA LYS A 194 -11.93 34.55 -20.78
C LYS A 194 -12.37 34.76 -22.22
#